data_AF-A0A1X7L509-F1
#
_entry.id   AF-A0A1X7L509-F1
#
_cell.length_a   1.000
_cell.length_b   1.000
_cell.length_c   1.000
_cell.angle_alpha   90.00
_cell.angle_beta   90.00
_cell.angle_gamma   90.00
#
_symmetry.space_group_name_H-M   'P 1'
#
loop_
_entity.id
_entity.type
_entity.pdbx_description
1 polymer ?
#
loop_
_entity_poly.entity_id
_entity_poly.type
_entity_poly.pdbx_seq_one_letter_code
_entity_poly.pdbx_strand_id
1 'polypeptide(L)'
;MSQEETNNVQVIPEDKEKTKKIWKVAAILAIVTIIEFIFAFTLPRGIILVSIFLGLTIVKAFYIVAEFMHLKHEQKALIWSIMIPTILILWLVVALMVEGTAIFNIRN
;
A
#
# COMPACT_ATOMS: atom_id res chain seq x y z
N MET A 1 27.65 -31.26 -35.60
CA MET A 1 26.48 -31.77 -34.84
C MET A 1 26.63 -31.23 -33.42
N SER A 2 26.07 -30.05 -33.17
CA SER A 2 26.17 -29.38 -31.88
C SER A 2 25.17 -30.02 -30.92
N GLN A 3 25.63 -30.42 -29.75
CA GLN A 3 24.83 -31.03 -28.70
C GLN A 3 23.70 -30.06 -28.31
N GLU A 4 22.45 -30.47 -28.51
CA GLU A 4 21.29 -29.82 -27.92
C GLU A 4 21.31 -30.07 -26.41
N GLU A 5 21.71 -29.07 -25.63
CA GLU A 5 21.41 -29.03 -24.20
C GLU A 5 19.89 -28.93 -24.03
N THR A 6 19.26 -30.09 -23.89
CA THR A 6 17.88 -30.21 -23.42
C THR A 6 17.82 -29.69 -21.98
N ASN A 7 17.69 -28.38 -21.85
CA ASN A 7 17.42 -27.68 -20.60
C ASN A 7 16.07 -28.19 -20.08
N ASN A 8 16.13 -29.21 -19.22
CA ASN A 8 15.00 -29.80 -18.54
C ASN A 8 14.54 -28.82 -17.45
N VAL A 9 13.85 -27.77 -17.86
CA VAL A 9 13.20 -26.82 -16.95
C VAL A 9 12.03 -27.57 -16.31
N GLN A 10 12.26 -28.16 -15.13
CA GLN A 10 11.17 -28.64 -14.29
C GLN A 10 10.29 -27.45 -13.92
N VAL A 11 9.10 -27.40 -14.52
CA VAL A 11 8.08 -26.39 -14.24
C VAL A 11 7.56 -26.66 -12.83
N ILE A 12 8.00 -25.85 -11.86
CA ILE A 12 7.53 -25.92 -10.47
C ILE A 12 5.99 -25.77 -10.51
N PRO A 13 5.21 -26.69 -9.90
CA PRO A 13 3.76 -26.59 -9.91
C PRO A 13 3.33 -25.28 -9.24
N GLU A 14 2.47 -24.52 -9.93
CA GLU A 14 1.94 -23.25 -9.45
C GLU A 14 1.24 -23.42 -8.10
N ASP A 15 1.73 -22.69 -7.10
CA ASP A 15 1.29 -22.80 -5.71
C ASP A 15 -0.06 -22.05 -5.51
N LYS A 16 -1.15 -22.67 -5.98
CA LYS A 16 -2.51 -22.09 -6.02
C LYS A 16 -3.02 -21.60 -4.65
N GLU A 17 -2.45 -22.10 -3.57
CA GLU A 17 -2.72 -21.71 -2.18
C GLU A 17 -2.39 -20.23 -1.93
N LYS A 18 -1.27 -19.73 -2.46
CA LYS A 18 -0.83 -18.34 -2.28
C LYS A 18 -1.74 -17.37 -3.04
N THR A 19 -2.10 -17.69 -4.27
CA THR A 19 -2.98 -16.87 -5.11
C THR A 19 -4.37 -16.71 -4.50
N LYS A 20 -4.92 -17.77 -3.89
CA LYS A 20 -6.22 -17.69 -3.19
C LYS A 20 -6.18 -16.75 -1.98
N LYS A 21 -5.07 -16.73 -1.24
CA LYS A 21 -4.92 -15.87 -0.06
C LYS A 21 -4.86 -14.39 -0.44
N ILE A 22 -4.12 -14.07 -1.52
CA ILE A 22 -4.06 -12.72 -2.09
C ILE A 22 -5.45 -12.27 -2.52
N TRP A 23 -6.21 -13.11 -3.21
CA TRP A 23 -7.59 -12.80 -3.63
C TRP A 23 -8.52 -12.54 -2.44
N LYS A 24 -8.35 -13.27 -1.35
CA LYS A 24 -9.11 -13.07 -0.10
C LYS A 24 -8.85 -11.69 0.50
N VAL A 25 -7.58 -11.28 0.59
CA VAL A 25 -7.23 -9.98 1.17
C VAL A 25 -7.59 -8.84 0.23
N ALA A 26 -7.42 -9.01 -1.09
CA ALA A 26 -7.90 -8.06 -2.09
C ALA A 26 -9.42 -7.83 -1.94
N ALA A 27 -10.21 -8.89 -1.76
CA ALA A 27 -11.65 -8.78 -1.55
C ALA A 27 -12.01 -8.05 -0.24
N ILE A 28 -11.32 -8.35 0.87
CA ILE A 28 -11.51 -7.63 2.15
C ILE A 28 -11.21 -6.13 2.00
N LEU A 29 -10.08 -5.80 1.36
CA LEU A 29 -9.67 -4.42 1.11
C LEU A 29 -10.66 -3.69 0.21
N ALA A 30 -11.18 -4.36 -0.83
CA ALA A 30 -12.21 -3.80 -1.70
C ALA A 30 -13.50 -3.49 -0.93
N ILE A 31 -13.97 -4.42 -0.08
CA ILE A 31 -15.16 -4.21 0.76
C ILE A 31 -14.97 -3.04 1.71
N VAL A 32 -13.85 -2.98 2.42
CA VAL A 32 -13.53 -1.85 3.32
C VAL A 32 -13.58 -0.52 2.56
N THR A 33 -13.01 -0.48 1.35
CA THR A 33 -12.99 0.72 0.52
C THR A 33 -14.40 1.15 0.08
N ILE A 34 -15.25 0.19 -0.29
CA ILE A 34 -16.64 0.47 -0.65
C ILE A 34 -17.41 1.06 0.54
N ILE A 35 -17.22 0.49 1.74
CA ILE A 35 -17.82 0.99 2.98
C ILE A 35 -17.34 2.43 3.26
N GLU A 36 -16.06 2.71 3.07
CA GLU A 36 -15.47 4.03 3.21
C GLU A 36 -16.12 5.05 2.27
N PHE A 37 -16.31 4.69 1.00
CA PHE A 37 -17.02 5.54 0.03
C PHE A 37 -18.47 5.78 0.45
N ILE A 38 -19.19 4.75 0.92
CA ILE A 38 -20.58 4.92 1.40
C ILE A 38 -20.62 5.94 2.54
N PHE A 39 -19.73 5.83 3.53
CA PHE A 39 -19.63 6.80 4.62
C PHE A 39 -19.29 8.21 4.11
N ALA A 40 -18.43 8.35 3.11
CA ALA A 40 -18.13 9.64 2.51
C ALA A 40 -19.35 10.34 1.89
N PHE A 41 -20.27 9.57 1.31
CA PHE A 41 -21.48 10.11 0.69
C PHE A 41 -22.63 10.33 1.68
N THR A 42 -22.67 9.59 2.80
CA THR A 42 -23.76 9.70 3.79
C THR A 42 -23.48 10.68 4.92
N LEU A 43 -22.23 10.80 5.37
CA LEU A 43 -21.88 11.66 6.49
C LEU A 43 -21.53 13.08 6.01
N PRO A 44 -21.94 14.12 6.77
CA PRO A 44 -21.55 15.49 6.46
C PRO A 44 -20.03 15.66 6.58
N ARG A 45 -19.47 16.46 5.68
CA ARG A 45 -18.03 16.70 5.60
C ARG A 45 -17.56 17.45 6.85
N GLY A 46 -16.93 16.73 7.77
CA GLY A 46 -16.46 17.27 9.05
C GLY A 46 -15.28 16.48 9.59
N ILE A 47 -14.74 16.93 10.73
CA ILE A 47 -13.57 16.33 11.37
C ILE A 47 -13.70 14.82 11.60
N ILE A 48 -14.89 14.33 11.92
CA ILE A 48 -15.18 12.91 12.20
C ILE A 48 -14.96 12.06 10.94
N LEU A 49 -15.41 12.53 9.79
CA LEU A 49 -15.27 11.84 8.50
C LEU A 49 -13.80 11.81 8.08
N VAL A 50 -13.07 12.92 8.27
CA VAL A 50 -11.63 13.00 7.98
C VAL A 50 -10.83 12.04 8.88
N SER A 51 -11.14 11.97 10.18
CA SER A 51 -10.48 11.05 11.11
C SER A 51 -10.75 9.58 10.77
N ILE A 52 -12.00 9.23 10.39
CA ILE A 52 -12.35 7.86 9.99
C ILE A 52 -11.58 7.45 8.73
N PHE A 53 -11.50 8.34 7.73
CA PHE A 53 -10.79 8.10 6.48
C PHE A 53 -9.30 7.93 6.72
N LEU A 54 -8.70 8.82 7.53
CA LEU A 54 -7.29 8.73 7.86
C LEU A 54 -6.95 7.41 8.56
N GLY A 55 -7.76 7.01 9.55
CA GLY A 55 -7.58 5.75 10.26
C GLY A 55 -7.72 4.53 9.36
N LEU A 56 -8.80 4.47 8.57
CA LEU A 56 -9.04 3.35 7.64
C LEU A 56 -7.97 3.27 6.54
N THR A 57 -7.47 4.41 6.04
CA THR A 57 -6.39 4.46 5.07
C THR A 57 -5.09 3.86 5.63
N ILE A 58 -4.75 4.13 6.89
CA ILE A 58 -3.58 3.52 7.55
C ILE A 58 -3.77 2.01 7.72
N VAL A 59 -4.93 1.56 8.19
CA VAL A 59 -5.23 0.13 8.34
C VAL A 59 -5.14 -0.58 6.99
N LYS A 60 -5.68 0.03 5.94
CA LYS A 60 -5.63 -0.48 4.58
C LYS A 60 -4.20 -0.60 4.07
N ALA A 61 -3.37 0.43 4.28
CA ALA A 61 -1.95 0.41 3.92
C ALA A 61 -1.20 -0.73 4.63
N PHE A 62 -1.48 -0.95 5.92
CA PHE A 62 -0.89 -2.06 6.67
C PHE A 62 -1.29 -3.43 6.11
N TYR A 63 -2.58 -3.65 5.81
CA TYR A 63 -3.05 -4.89 5.19
C TYR A 63 -2.44 -5.14 3.81
N ILE A 64 -2.26 -4.08 3.01
CA ILE A 64 -1.63 -4.18 1.70
C ILE A 64 -0.17 -4.61 1.84
N VAL A 65 0.59 -3.94 2.71
CA VAL A 65 2.01 -4.25 2.96
C VAL A 65 2.17 -5.64 3.58
N ALA A 66 1.30 -6.02 4.51
CA ALA A 66 1.40 -7.31 5.19
C ALA A 66 1.12 -8.49 4.26
N GLU A 67 0.18 -8.36 3.31
CA GLU A 67 -0.25 -9.52 2.50
C GLU A 67 0.18 -9.49 1.03
N PHE A 68 0.26 -8.32 0.36
CA PHE A 68 0.80 -8.27 -1.00
C PHE A 68 2.31 -8.33 -1.04
N MET A 69 2.97 -7.96 0.06
CA MET A 69 4.38 -8.23 0.22
C MET A 69 4.50 -9.43 1.14
N HIS A 70 4.91 -10.58 0.60
CA HIS A 70 5.11 -11.85 1.30
C HIS A 70 6.33 -11.79 2.24
N LEU A 71 6.34 -10.85 3.18
CA LEU A 71 7.55 -10.33 3.81
C LEU A 71 7.99 -11.05 5.06
N LYS A 72 7.16 -11.94 5.58
CA LYS A 72 7.46 -12.50 6.89
C LYS A 72 8.74 -13.33 6.88
N HIS A 73 9.13 -13.93 5.74
CA HIS A 73 10.27 -14.86 5.71
C HIS A 73 11.35 -14.65 4.63
N GLU A 74 11.12 -13.94 3.50
CA GLU A 74 12.15 -13.92 2.43
C GLU A 74 12.57 -12.56 1.85
N GLN A 75 11.78 -11.48 1.92
CA GLN A 75 12.07 -10.26 1.13
C GLN A 75 12.20 -8.95 1.92
N LYS A 76 13.15 -8.89 2.87
CA LYS A 76 13.53 -7.64 3.56
C LYS A 76 13.92 -6.50 2.58
N ALA A 77 14.43 -6.86 1.41
CA ALA A 77 14.78 -5.90 0.35
C ALA A 77 13.56 -5.18 -0.24
N LEU A 78 12.43 -5.88 -0.44
CA LEU A 78 11.21 -5.26 -0.95
C LEU A 78 10.60 -4.28 0.08
N ILE A 79 10.66 -4.58 1.38
CA ILE A 79 10.23 -3.63 2.43
C ILE A 79 10.96 -2.33 2.28
N TRP A 80 12.29 -2.40 2.19
CA TRP A 80 13.14 -1.23 2.08
C TRP A 80 12.85 -0.42 0.81
N SER A 81 12.57 -1.11 -0.30
CA SER A 81 12.17 -0.47 -1.56
C SER A 81 10.86 0.31 -1.48
N ILE A 82 9.93 -0.04 -0.58
CA ILE A 82 8.67 0.69 -0.39
C ILE A 82 8.78 1.71 0.74
N MET A 83 9.47 1.37 1.83
CA MET A 83 9.64 2.25 2.99
C MET A 83 10.41 3.53 2.63
N ILE A 84 11.49 3.45 1.86
CA ILE A 84 12.29 4.62 1.47
C ILE A 84 11.47 5.66 0.71
N PRO A 85 10.79 5.34 -0.42
CA PRO A 85 9.99 6.34 -1.13
C PRO A 85 8.82 6.86 -0.30
N THR A 86 8.23 6.04 0.57
CA THR A 86 7.14 6.49 1.45
C THR A 86 7.63 7.52 2.48
N ILE A 87 8.80 7.30 3.08
CA ILE A 87 9.41 8.25 4.03
C ILE A 87 9.76 9.56 3.35
N LEU A 88 10.25 9.51 2.10
CA LEU A 88 10.61 10.69 1.32
C LEU A 88 9.38 11.53 1.02
N ILE A 89 8.25 10.91 0.67
CA ILE A 89 6.99 11.62 0.45
C ILE A 89 6.50 12.27 1.75
N LEU A 90 6.53 11.58 2.88
CA LEU A 90 6.15 12.15 4.18
C LEU A 90 7.04 13.36 4.54
N TRP A 91 8.35 13.24 4.35
CA TRP A 91 9.29 14.35 4.54
C TRP A 91 8.93 15.53 3.63
N LEU A 92 8.69 15.27 2.35
CA LEU A 92 8.37 16.31 1.36
C LEU A 92 7.08 17.07 1.74
N VAL A 93 6.04 16.36 2.17
CA VAL A 93 4.77 16.98 2.61
C VAL A 93 5.01 17.92 3.80
N VAL A 94 5.79 17.48 4.79
CA VAL A 94 6.12 18.31 5.95
C VAL A 94 6.95 19.53 5.53
N ALA A 95 7.97 19.34 4.68
CA ALA A 95 8.80 20.43 4.18
C ALA A 95 7.99 21.49 3.42
N LEU A 96 7.08 21.07 2.54
CA LEU A 96 6.18 21.97 1.82
C LEU A 96 5.19 22.67 2.75
N MET A 97 4.73 22.02 3.82
CA MET A 97 3.86 22.65 4.80
C MET A 97 4.59 23.76 5.57
N VAL A 98 5.84 23.52 5.97
CA VAL A 98 6.68 24.51 6.66
C VAL A 98 7.04 25.68 5.75
N GLU A 99 7.53 25.41 4.54
CA GLU A 99 7.85 26.47 3.58
C GLU A 99 6.60 27.25 3.16
N GLY A 100 5.49 26.54 2.92
CA GLY A 100 4.21 27.17 2.58
C GLY A 100 3.67 28.07 3.68
N THR A 101 3.78 27.67 4.95
CA THR A 101 3.38 28.50 6.09
C THR A 101 4.33 29.67 6.32
N ALA A 102 5.64 29.49 6.13
CA ALA A 102 6.62 30.58 6.19
C ALA A 102 6.33 31.66 5.15
N ILE A 103 6.09 31.29 3.89
CA ILE A 103 5.74 32.24 2.81
C ILE A 103 4.42 32.94 3.11
N PHE A 104 3.41 32.21 3.60
CA PHE A 104 2.11 32.80 3.95
C PHE A 104 2.25 33.86 5.06
N ASN A 105 3.07 33.60 6.07
CA ASN A 105 3.30 34.51 7.19
C ASN A 105 4.14 35.75 6.81
N ILE A 106 4.99 35.66 5.79
CA ILE A 106 5.76 36.82 5.28
C ILE A 106 4.87 37.75 4.44
N ARG A 107 3.84 37.21 3.78
CA ARG A 107 2.96 37.96 2.87
C ARG A 107 1.82 38.71 3.57
N ASN A 108 1.47 38.33 4.81
CA ASN A 108 0.40 38.93 5.60
C ASN A 108 0.98 39.78 6.73
#